data_AF-A0AA88HR97-F1
#
_entry.id   AF-A0AA88HR97-F1
#
_cell.length_a   1.000
_cell.length_b   1.000
_cell.length_c   1.000
_cell.angle_alpha   90.00
_cell.angle_beta   90.00
_cell.angle_gamma   90.00
#
_symmetry.space_group_name_H-M   'P 1'
#
loop_
_entity.id
_entity.type
_entity.pdbx_description
1 polymer ?
#
loop_
_entity_poly.entity_id
_entity_poly.type
_entity_poly.pdbx_seq_one_letter_code
_entity_poly.pdbx_strand_id
1 'polypeptide(L)'
;MTFIQMEEVSQANFHGVYMLYCRNPSNNGRIYIGYTVDPQRRIKQHNKGKEYGGAWKTSNKGPWDMVLIIHGFPNSISALRFEWAWQHPYSSRRLKFLEKKRRKETSFEFHFRVMSTMLQTRPWCKLPLTVQWIGENYVTEFEVGWFLYAIIKSRNNSYAEGGGGSDTKAPPGDLICSGPKCFHSKMESSISECRWDECLLEFYL
;
A
#
# COMPACT_ATOMS: atom_id res chain seq x y z
N MET A 1 -0.84 -28.55 -6.07
CA MET A 1 -0.84 -27.51 -7.12
C MET A 1 -2.28 -27.09 -7.35
N THR A 2 -2.83 -26.25 -6.48
CA THR A 2 -4.17 -25.68 -6.67
C THR A 2 -4.01 -24.35 -7.38
N PHE A 3 -4.42 -24.34 -8.64
CA PHE A 3 -4.58 -23.16 -9.46
C PHE A 3 -5.69 -22.32 -8.85
N ILE A 4 -5.35 -21.16 -8.29
CA ILE A 4 -6.36 -20.18 -7.87
C ILE A 4 -6.94 -19.57 -9.15
N GLN A 5 -8.17 -19.96 -9.49
CA GLN A 5 -9.00 -19.27 -10.46
C GLN A 5 -9.27 -17.88 -9.89
N MET A 6 -8.59 -16.86 -10.42
CA MET A 6 -9.07 -15.49 -10.30
C MET A 6 -10.37 -15.43 -11.09
N GLU A 7 -11.49 -15.37 -10.37
CA GLU A 7 -12.83 -15.26 -10.91
C GLU A 7 -12.94 -14.09 -11.89
N GLU A 8 -13.79 -14.28 -12.89
CA GLU A 8 -13.88 -13.54 -14.15
C GLU A 8 -14.42 -12.11 -13.94
N VAL A 9 -13.63 -11.25 -13.30
CA VAL A 9 -13.84 -9.79 -13.37
C VAL A 9 -13.58 -9.42 -14.82
N SER A 10 -14.60 -8.91 -15.53
CA SER A 10 -14.50 -8.46 -16.92
C SER A 10 -13.15 -7.76 -17.17
N GLN A 11 -12.27 -8.39 -17.96
CA GLN A 11 -10.86 -7.97 -18.11
C GLN A 11 -10.68 -6.53 -18.65
N ALA A 12 -11.76 -5.89 -19.11
CA ALA A 12 -11.71 -4.56 -19.69
C ALA A 12 -11.34 -3.44 -18.71
N ASN A 13 -11.56 -3.60 -17.40
CA ASN A 13 -11.45 -2.50 -16.42
C ASN A 13 -10.58 -2.79 -15.18
N PHE A 14 -9.76 -3.85 -15.17
CA PHE A 14 -8.89 -4.11 -14.03
C PHE A 14 -7.66 -3.20 -14.04
N HIS A 15 -7.46 -2.45 -12.96
CA HIS A 15 -6.28 -1.64 -12.71
C HIS A 15 -5.74 -1.97 -11.32
N GLY A 16 -4.53 -2.52 -11.27
CA GLY A 16 -3.88 -2.94 -10.03
C GLY A 16 -2.49 -2.32 -9.84
N VAL A 17 -2.19 -1.90 -8.62
CA VAL A 17 -0.83 -1.54 -8.17
C VAL A 17 -0.38 -2.59 -7.18
N TYR A 18 0.76 -3.24 -7.44
CA TYR A 18 1.23 -4.37 -6.65
C TYR A 18 2.58 -4.08 -5.99
N MET A 19 2.87 -4.84 -4.94
CA MET A 19 4.18 -4.93 -4.32
C MET A 19 4.78 -6.32 -4.57
N LEU A 20 6.03 -6.34 -5.04
CA LEU A 20 6.83 -7.55 -5.12
C LEU A 20 7.85 -7.59 -4.00
N TYR A 21 8.12 -8.80 -3.51
CA TYR A 21 9.18 -9.11 -2.59
C TYR A 21 10.16 -10.08 -3.24
N CYS A 22 11.45 -9.77 -3.17
CA CYS A 22 12.50 -10.66 -3.67
C CYS A 22 12.88 -11.69 -2.60
N ARG A 23 12.73 -12.98 -2.91
CA ARG A 23 13.12 -14.10 -2.03
C ARG A 23 14.54 -14.61 -2.25
N ASN A 24 15.23 -14.14 -3.28
CA ASN A 24 16.59 -14.56 -3.56
C ASN A 24 17.50 -14.18 -2.37
N PRO A 25 18.25 -15.11 -1.74
CA PRO A 25 19.09 -14.82 -0.60
C PRO A 25 20.06 -13.65 -0.82
N SER A 26 20.64 -13.52 -2.02
CA SER A 26 21.57 -12.43 -2.37
C SER A 26 20.89 -11.07 -2.54
N ASN A 27 19.56 -11.05 -2.69
CA ASN A 27 18.75 -9.86 -2.93
C ASN A 27 17.52 -9.82 -2.00
N ASN A 28 17.58 -10.50 -0.86
CA ASN A 28 16.44 -10.73 0.00
C ASN A 28 15.90 -9.40 0.54
N GLY A 29 14.58 -9.29 0.63
CA GLY A 29 13.94 -8.09 1.18
C GLY A 29 13.86 -6.91 0.21
N ARG A 30 14.33 -7.05 -1.04
CA ARG A 30 14.10 -6.02 -2.05
C ARG A 30 12.62 -5.92 -2.40
N ILE A 31 12.15 -4.68 -2.50
CA ILE A 31 10.79 -4.35 -2.88
C ILE A 31 10.78 -3.77 -4.29
N TYR A 32 9.77 -4.15 -5.08
CA TYR A 32 9.44 -3.49 -6.33
C TYR A 32 7.94 -3.19 -6.36
N ILE A 33 7.58 -1.95 -6.65
CA ILE A 33 6.18 -1.53 -6.79
C ILE A 33 5.92 -1.32 -8.28
N GLY A 34 4.79 -1.80 -8.78
CA GLY A 34 4.42 -1.61 -10.17
C GLY A 34 2.93 -1.61 -10.41
N TYR A 35 2.55 -1.25 -11.63
CA TYR A 35 1.17 -1.25 -12.11
C TYR A 35 0.93 -2.39 -13.12
N THR A 36 -0.27 -2.95 -13.14
CA THR A 36 -0.71 -3.96 -14.12
C THR A 36 -2.22 -3.95 -14.35
N VAL A 37 -2.61 -4.43 -15.53
CA VAL A 37 -3.99 -4.84 -15.86
C VAL A 37 -4.16 -6.36 -15.81
N ASP A 38 -3.06 -7.10 -15.66
CA ASP A 38 -3.00 -8.57 -15.65
C ASP A 38 -1.89 -9.03 -14.67
N PRO A 39 -2.22 -9.31 -13.40
CA PRO A 39 -1.24 -9.69 -12.38
C PRO A 39 -0.50 -10.99 -12.69
N GLN A 40 -1.23 -11.99 -13.22
CA GLN A 40 -0.72 -13.33 -13.53
C GLN A 40 0.32 -13.28 -14.64
N ARG A 41 0.06 -12.52 -15.70
CA ARG A 41 1.06 -12.27 -16.74
C ARG A 41 2.23 -11.47 -16.19
N ARG A 42 1.98 -10.44 -15.37
CA ARG A 42 3.02 -9.52 -14.92
C ARG A 42 4.05 -10.18 -14.00
N ILE A 43 3.62 -11.05 -13.07
CA ILE A 43 4.56 -11.79 -12.21
C ILE A 43 5.45 -12.74 -13.02
N LYS A 44 4.89 -13.39 -14.04
CA LYS A 44 5.66 -14.24 -14.98
C LYS A 44 6.71 -13.42 -15.74
N GLN A 45 6.36 -12.22 -16.22
CA GLN A 45 7.32 -11.34 -16.89
C GLN A 45 8.48 -10.93 -15.96
N HIS A 46 8.19 -10.57 -14.71
CA HIS A 46 9.24 -10.21 -13.74
C HIS A 46 10.21 -11.36 -13.47
N ASN A 47 9.69 -12.59 -13.34
CA ASN A 47 10.51 -13.77 -13.08
C ASN A 47 11.25 -14.28 -14.33
N LYS A 48 10.73 -14.05 -15.54
CA LYS A 48 11.45 -14.34 -16.80
C LYS A 48 12.54 -13.31 -17.13
N GLY A 49 12.39 -12.07 -16.66
CA GLY A 49 13.36 -11.00 -16.87
C GLY A 49 12.99 -10.00 -17.96
N LYS A 50 13.87 -9.01 -18.17
CA LYS A 50 13.57 -7.83 -19.01
C LYS A 50 13.30 -8.15 -20.48
N GLU A 51 13.94 -9.20 -21.00
CA GLU A 51 13.79 -9.64 -22.40
C GLU A 51 12.37 -10.15 -22.70
N TYR A 52 11.62 -10.50 -21.66
CA TYR A 52 10.23 -10.98 -21.74
C TYR A 52 9.23 -9.93 -21.26
N GLY A 53 9.61 -8.64 -21.25
CA GLY A 53 8.76 -7.53 -20.82
C GLY A 53 8.76 -7.26 -19.31
N GLY A 54 9.62 -7.95 -18.54
CA GLY A 54 9.86 -7.62 -17.13
C GLY A 54 10.53 -6.26 -16.95
N ALA A 55 10.38 -5.65 -15.78
CA ALA A 55 11.08 -4.40 -15.50
C ALA A 55 12.60 -4.62 -15.42
N TRP A 56 13.39 -3.69 -15.96
CA TRP A 56 14.84 -3.74 -15.87
C TRP A 56 15.32 -3.86 -14.40
N LYS A 57 14.68 -3.12 -13.49
CA LYS A 57 15.00 -3.14 -12.05
C LYS A 57 14.84 -4.52 -11.41
N THR A 58 14.02 -5.42 -11.96
CA THR A 58 13.74 -6.75 -11.41
C THR A 58 14.51 -7.88 -12.10
N SER A 59 15.11 -7.63 -13.27
CA SER A 59 15.80 -8.66 -14.06
C SER A 59 16.97 -9.28 -13.30
N ASN A 60 17.13 -10.60 -13.39
CA ASN A 60 18.22 -11.39 -12.80
C ASN A 60 18.35 -11.28 -11.27
N LYS A 61 17.30 -10.80 -10.58
CA LYS A 61 17.29 -10.64 -9.12
C LYS A 61 16.33 -11.59 -8.41
N GLY A 62 15.37 -12.15 -9.14
CA GLY A 62 14.33 -13.03 -8.60
C GLY A 62 14.87 -14.35 -8.02
N PRO A 63 13.97 -15.22 -7.54
CA PRO A 63 12.52 -15.16 -7.75
C PRO A 63 11.83 -14.04 -6.97
N TRP A 64 10.83 -13.44 -7.62
CA TRP A 64 9.94 -12.43 -7.08
C TRP A 64 8.60 -13.07 -6.75
N ASP A 65 8.06 -12.71 -5.59
CA ASP A 65 6.69 -13.00 -5.21
C ASP A 65 5.88 -11.71 -5.21
N MET A 66 4.67 -11.77 -5.74
CA MET A 66 3.69 -10.70 -5.54
C MET A 66 3.09 -10.90 -4.15
N VAL A 67 3.37 -10.00 -3.22
CA VAL A 67 2.94 -10.16 -1.82
C VAL A 67 1.53 -9.62 -1.60
N LEU A 68 1.21 -8.49 -2.25
CA LEU A 68 -0.12 -7.91 -2.26
C LEU A 68 -0.37 -7.10 -3.53
N ILE A 69 -1.64 -6.86 -3.82
CA ILE A 69 -2.11 -5.99 -4.88
C ILE A 69 -3.24 -5.10 -4.39
N ILE A 70 -3.17 -3.81 -4.73
CA ILE A 70 -4.26 -2.85 -4.55
C ILE A 70 -4.98 -2.70 -5.88
N HIS A 71 -6.29 -2.89 -5.91
CA HIS A 71 -7.11 -2.75 -7.12
C HIS A 71 -8.42 -2.00 -6.81
N GLY A 72 -9.27 -1.82 -7.82
CA GLY A 72 -10.47 -0.96 -7.73
C GLY A 72 -10.23 0.48 -8.19
N PHE A 73 -9.08 0.76 -8.80
CA PHE A 73 -8.80 2.05 -9.42
C PHE A 73 -9.72 2.29 -10.62
N PRO A 74 -10.34 3.48 -10.76
CA PRO A 74 -11.29 3.77 -11.84
C PRO A 74 -10.64 3.85 -13.23
N ASN A 75 -9.32 4.10 -13.29
CA ASN A 75 -8.55 4.16 -14.54
C ASN A 75 -7.04 4.06 -14.27
N SER A 76 -6.27 3.84 -15.34
CA SER A 76 -4.80 3.79 -15.29
C SER A 76 -4.17 5.05 -14.69
N ILE A 77 -4.72 6.25 -14.93
CA ILE A 77 -4.16 7.52 -14.42
C ILE A 77 -4.17 7.53 -12.89
N SER A 78 -5.29 7.13 -12.28
CA SER A 78 -5.41 7.06 -10.81
C SER A 78 -4.46 6.02 -10.21
N ALA A 79 -4.32 4.86 -10.85
CA ALA A 79 -3.40 3.80 -10.43
C ALA A 79 -1.93 4.21 -10.57
N LEU A 80 -1.54 4.83 -11.69
CA LEU A 80 -0.18 5.30 -11.93
C LEU A 80 0.22 6.44 -10.97
N ARG A 81 -0.72 7.33 -10.62
CA ARG A 81 -0.49 8.35 -9.58
C ARG A 81 -0.26 7.73 -8.20
N PHE A 82 -0.97 6.65 -7.88
CA PHE A 82 -0.74 5.89 -6.66
C PHE A 82 0.65 5.21 -6.72
N GLU A 83 0.94 4.47 -7.78
CA GLU A 83 2.23 3.78 -7.97
C GLU A 83 3.43 4.73 -7.84
N TRP A 84 3.39 5.89 -8.51
CA TRP A 84 4.47 6.88 -8.43
C TRP A 84 4.67 7.41 -7.01
N ALA A 85 3.58 7.74 -6.31
CA ALA A 85 3.64 8.26 -4.95
C ALA A 85 4.17 7.20 -3.96
N TRP A 86 3.85 5.94 -4.19
CA TRP A 86 4.34 4.83 -3.38
C TRP A 86 5.82 4.53 -3.63
N GLN A 87 6.28 4.64 -4.89
CA GLN A 87 7.70 4.55 -5.23
C GLN A 87 8.53 5.74 -4.72
N HIS A 88 7.93 6.93 -4.64
CA HIS A 88 8.61 8.18 -4.32
C HIS A 88 7.93 8.93 -3.16
N PRO A 89 7.84 8.33 -1.96
CA PRO A 89 7.07 8.91 -0.86
C PRO A 89 7.59 10.30 -0.44
N TYR A 90 8.91 10.52 -0.49
CA TYR A 90 9.52 11.80 -0.12
C TYR A 90 9.31 12.92 -1.14
N SER A 91 9.05 12.56 -2.41
CA SER A 91 8.76 13.55 -3.47
C SER A 91 7.27 13.86 -3.57
N SER A 92 6.41 12.98 -3.04
CA SER A 92 4.97 13.17 -3.06
C SER A 92 4.54 14.28 -2.11
N ARG A 93 3.89 15.31 -2.67
CA ARG A 93 3.30 16.41 -1.87
C ARG A 93 2.30 15.95 -0.82
N ARG A 94 1.68 14.78 -1.03
CA ARG A 94 0.65 14.19 -0.15
C ARG A 94 1.24 13.41 1.01
N LEU A 95 2.55 13.16 1.02
CA LEU A 95 3.23 12.33 2.00
C LEU A 95 4.37 13.11 2.70
N LYS A 96 4.31 14.44 2.70
CA LYS A 96 5.34 15.28 3.35
C LYS A 96 5.47 15.06 4.86
N PHE A 97 4.38 14.61 5.51
CA PHE A 97 4.35 14.28 6.93
C PHE A 97 4.90 12.87 7.22
N LEU A 98 5.20 12.08 6.18
CA LEU A 98 5.67 10.71 6.35
C LEU A 98 7.12 10.71 6.83
N GLU A 99 7.34 10.08 7.98
CA GLU A 99 8.68 9.90 8.53
C GLU A 99 9.55 9.02 7.63
N LYS A 100 10.82 9.41 7.51
CA LYS A 100 11.83 8.63 6.78
C LYS A 100 11.92 7.20 7.31
N LYS A 101 12.29 6.29 6.42
CA LYS A 101 12.54 4.88 6.76
C LYS A 101 13.50 4.79 7.95
N ARG A 102 13.10 4.04 8.97
CA ARG A 102 13.92 3.83 10.18
C ARG A 102 15.06 2.83 9.86
N ARG A 103 16.17 2.93 10.59
CA ARG A 103 17.32 2.02 10.38
C ARG A 103 16.98 0.55 10.62
N LYS A 104 16.15 0.29 11.64
CA LYS A 104 15.71 -1.07 12.02
C LYS A 104 14.51 -1.58 11.19
N GLU A 105 13.82 -0.68 10.49
CA GLU A 105 12.64 -1.02 9.70
C GLU A 105 13.06 -1.72 8.41
N THR A 106 12.39 -2.82 8.05
CA THR A 106 12.63 -3.52 6.80
C THR A 106 12.12 -2.71 5.62
N SER A 107 12.55 -3.04 4.40
CA SER A 107 11.99 -2.40 3.20
C SER A 107 10.51 -2.71 3.06
N PHE A 108 10.08 -3.93 3.41
CA PHE A 108 8.67 -4.33 3.40
C PHE A 108 7.84 -3.48 4.36
N GLU A 109 8.23 -3.41 5.63
CA GLU A 109 7.52 -2.63 6.67
C GLU A 109 7.39 -1.15 6.27
N PHE A 110 8.46 -0.56 5.75
CA PHE A 110 8.44 0.83 5.29
C PHE A 110 7.40 1.05 4.17
N HIS A 111 7.43 0.22 3.12
CA HIS A 111 6.51 0.38 2.00
C HIS A 111 5.08 0.02 2.37
N PHE A 112 4.87 -0.95 3.28
CA PHE A 112 3.56 -1.25 3.85
C PHE A 112 3.00 -0.05 4.61
N ARG A 113 3.78 0.57 5.50
CA ARG A 113 3.39 1.80 6.24
C ARG A 113 3.06 2.96 5.30
N VAL A 114 3.85 3.18 4.25
CA VAL A 114 3.58 4.20 3.22
C VAL A 114 2.25 3.93 2.53
N MET A 115 2.01 2.70 2.09
CA MET A 115 0.77 2.30 1.41
C MET A 115 -0.45 2.45 2.32
N SER A 116 -0.37 1.99 3.56
CA SER A 116 -1.42 2.16 4.57
C SER A 116 -1.74 3.64 4.83
N THR A 117 -0.72 4.50 4.82
CA THR A 117 -0.89 5.96 4.93
C THR A 117 -1.57 6.54 3.69
N MET A 118 -1.14 6.12 2.50
CA MET A 118 -1.72 6.59 1.24
C MET A 118 -3.21 6.23 1.16
N LEU A 119 -3.60 5.02 1.54
CA LEU A 119 -5.00 4.60 1.53
C LEU A 119 -5.89 5.41 2.48
N GLN A 120 -5.32 6.02 3.52
CA GLN A 120 -6.01 6.93 4.45
C GLN A 120 -6.00 8.40 3.98
N THR A 121 -5.26 8.71 2.91
CA THR A 121 -5.00 10.07 2.45
C THR A 121 -5.78 10.40 1.18
N ARG A 122 -6.31 11.62 1.07
CA ARG A 122 -6.93 12.09 -0.18
C ARG A 122 -5.93 12.16 -1.34
N PRO A 123 -6.31 11.79 -2.58
CA PRO A 123 -7.66 11.40 -3.00
C PRO A 123 -7.95 9.91 -2.81
N TRP A 124 -6.97 9.10 -2.39
CA TRP A 124 -7.05 7.65 -2.46
C TRP A 124 -8.07 7.05 -1.49
N CYS A 125 -8.29 7.65 -0.31
CA CYS A 125 -9.35 7.20 0.58
C CYS A 125 -10.78 7.38 0.06
N LYS A 126 -10.97 8.14 -1.04
CA LYS A 126 -12.28 8.27 -1.71
C LYS A 126 -12.50 7.23 -2.81
N LEU A 127 -11.48 6.45 -3.14
CA LEU A 127 -11.57 5.44 -4.18
C LEU A 127 -12.01 4.11 -3.54
N PRO A 128 -12.79 3.28 -4.26
CA PRO A 128 -13.22 1.98 -3.77
C PRO A 128 -12.07 0.96 -3.89
N LEU A 129 -10.95 1.25 -3.23
CA LEU A 129 -9.74 0.45 -3.31
C LEU A 129 -9.86 -0.76 -2.39
N THR A 130 -9.49 -1.90 -2.94
CA THR A 130 -9.30 -3.15 -2.21
C THR A 130 -7.82 -3.43 -2.11
N VAL A 131 -7.34 -3.81 -0.93
CA VAL A 131 -6.04 -4.47 -0.76
C VAL A 131 -6.27 -5.98 -0.67
N GLN A 132 -5.68 -6.70 -1.61
CA GLN A 132 -5.73 -8.16 -1.69
C GLN A 132 -4.34 -8.73 -1.39
N TRP A 133 -4.25 -9.56 -0.35
CA TRP A 133 -3.03 -10.31 -0.06
C TRP A 133 -2.91 -11.52 -0.98
N ILE A 134 -1.72 -11.70 -1.56
CA ILE A 134 -1.44 -12.81 -2.49
C ILE A 134 -0.49 -13.83 -1.86
N GLY A 135 0.43 -13.37 -0.99
CA GLY A 135 1.32 -14.26 -0.24
C GLY A 135 0.92 -14.33 1.23
N GLU A 136 0.44 -15.49 1.69
CA GLU A 136 -0.03 -15.71 3.07
C GLU A 136 1.04 -15.38 4.13
N ASN A 137 2.31 -15.70 3.83
CA ASN A 137 3.44 -15.44 4.73
C ASN A 137 3.76 -13.95 4.96
N TYR A 138 3.10 -13.05 4.23
CA TYR A 138 3.33 -11.60 4.29
C TYR A 138 2.15 -10.85 4.88
N VAL A 139 1.04 -11.53 5.19
CA VAL A 139 -0.17 -10.92 5.72
C VAL A 139 0.18 -10.18 7.02
N THR A 140 -0.06 -8.88 7.00
CA THR A 140 0.20 -7.99 8.13
C THR A 140 -1.08 -7.23 8.44
N GLU A 141 -1.37 -7.04 9.73
CA GLU A 141 -2.51 -6.22 10.12
C GLU A 141 -2.23 -4.74 9.83
N PHE A 142 -3.28 -4.03 9.41
CA PHE A 142 -3.20 -2.58 9.31
C PHE A 142 -3.16 -2.03 10.74
N GLU A 143 -2.12 -1.25 11.07
CA GLU A 143 -2.09 -0.52 12.33
C GLU A 143 -3.26 0.49 12.33
N VAL A 144 -4.34 0.14 13.02
CA VAL A 144 -5.39 1.08 13.40
C VAL A 144 -4.78 2.03 14.42
N GLY A 145 -4.60 3.29 14.03
CA GLY A 145 -4.49 4.35 15.03
C GLY A 145 -3.16 5.08 15.16
N TRP A 146 -2.27 5.09 14.17
CA TRP A 146 -1.20 6.11 14.20
C TRP A 146 -1.77 7.53 14.00
N PHE A 147 -2.79 7.68 13.15
CA PHE A 147 -3.45 8.98 12.93
C PHE A 147 -4.27 9.43 14.14
N LEU A 148 -5.02 8.53 14.79
CA LEU A 148 -5.69 8.82 16.06
C LEU A 148 -4.67 9.18 17.15
N TYR A 149 -3.57 8.43 17.27
CA TYR A 149 -2.50 8.72 18.23
C TYR A 149 -1.80 10.06 17.95
N ALA A 150 -1.52 10.40 16.69
CA ALA A 150 -0.94 11.69 16.30
C ALA A 150 -1.90 12.87 16.53
N ILE A 151 -3.21 12.69 16.30
CA ILE A 151 -4.25 13.68 16.61
C ILE A 151 -4.44 13.84 18.13
N ILE A 152 -4.46 12.74 18.89
CA ILE A 152 -4.54 12.78 20.36
C ILE A 152 -3.30 13.46 20.95
N LYS A 153 -2.12 13.14 20.43
CA LYS A 153 -0.85 13.75 20.87
C LYS A 153 -0.75 15.23 20.51
N SER A 154 -1.26 15.66 19.36
CA SER A 154 -1.31 17.08 19.00
C SER A 154 -2.33 17.88 19.83
N ARG A 155 -3.47 17.26 20.23
CA ARG A 155 -4.46 17.87 21.15
C ARG A 155 -4.00 17.92 22.60
N ASN A 156 -3.23 16.94 23.09
CA ASN A 156 -2.75 16.93 24.47
C ASN A 156 -1.48 17.77 24.69
N ASN A 157 -0.78 18.16 23.62
CA ASN A 157 0.43 19.01 23.70
C ASN A 157 0.13 20.52 23.81
N SER A 158 -1.14 20.93 23.91
CA SER A 158 -1.52 22.32 24.21
C SER A 158 -1.45 22.68 25.71
N TYR A 159 -0.99 21.77 26.57
CA TYR A 159 -0.86 21.99 28.03
C TYR A 159 0.56 21.82 28.61
N ALA A 160 1.60 21.68 27.79
CA ALA A 160 2.97 21.61 28.29
C ALA A 160 3.91 22.51 27.49
N GLU A 161 4.10 23.74 27.97
CA GLU A 161 5.28 24.53 27.61
C GLU A 161 6.54 23.86 28.19
N GLY A 162 7.56 23.67 27.35
CA GLY A 162 8.93 23.42 27.82
C GLY A 162 9.75 22.40 27.03
N GLY A 163 10.36 22.84 25.92
CA GLY A 163 11.71 22.41 25.52
C GLY A 163 11.86 21.23 24.54
N GLY A 164 12.61 21.47 23.45
CA GLY A 164 13.33 20.44 22.68
C GLY A 164 12.74 20.06 21.31
N GLY A 165 13.19 20.75 20.26
CA GLY A 165 12.70 20.58 18.90
C GLY A 165 12.94 19.20 18.27
N SER A 166 11.84 18.59 17.80
CA SER A 166 11.81 17.79 16.58
C SER A 166 10.55 18.18 15.80
N ASP A 167 10.75 18.75 14.61
CA ASP A 167 9.68 19.28 13.74
C ASP A 167 8.79 18.15 13.19
N THR A 168 7.91 17.61 14.03
CA THR A 168 6.79 16.77 13.58
C THR A 168 5.64 17.69 13.19
N LYS A 169 5.63 18.11 11.91
CA LYS A 169 4.52 18.92 11.37
C LYS A 169 3.25 18.07 11.36
N ALA A 170 2.25 18.47 12.14
CA ALA A 170 0.93 17.86 12.11
C ALA A 170 0.38 17.82 10.66
N PRO A 171 -0.28 16.73 10.25
CA PRO A 171 -0.91 16.68 8.93
C PRO A 171 -2.01 17.76 8.85
N PRO A 172 -2.15 18.46 7.70
CA PRO A 172 -3.27 19.38 7.48
C PRO A 172 -4.62 18.73 7.79
N GLY A 173 -5.53 19.46 8.45
CA GLY A 173 -6.78 18.96 9.04
C GLY A 173 -7.78 18.28 8.09
N ASP A 174 -7.52 18.22 6.79
CA ASP A 174 -8.43 17.69 5.76
C ASP A 174 -8.05 16.29 5.22
N LEU A 175 -7.08 15.62 5.86
CA LEU A 175 -6.34 14.50 5.24
C LEU A 175 -6.74 13.08 5.67
N ILE A 176 -7.70 12.88 6.56
CA ILE A 176 -7.81 11.59 7.26
C ILE A 176 -9.20 10.98 7.10
N CYS A 177 -9.21 9.75 6.58
CA CYS A 177 -10.37 8.89 6.42
C CYS A 177 -10.31 7.74 7.45
N SER A 178 -11.45 7.24 7.92
CA SER A 178 -11.52 6.11 8.87
C SER A 178 -10.80 4.86 8.33
N GLY A 179 -10.20 4.08 9.24
CA GLY A 179 -9.42 2.86 8.96
C GLY A 179 -10.15 1.83 8.08
N PRO A 180 -9.42 0.89 7.44
CA PRO A 180 -10.03 -0.10 6.56
C PRO A 180 -10.86 -1.09 7.38
N LYS A 181 -11.96 -1.59 6.82
CA LYS A 181 -12.57 -2.83 7.28
C LYS A 181 -11.94 -3.99 6.51
N CYS A 182 -11.22 -4.84 7.22
CA CYS A 182 -10.73 -6.09 6.64
C CYS A 182 -11.84 -7.15 6.70
N PHE A 183 -12.29 -7.57 5.53
CA PHE A 183 -13.21 -8.68 5.36
C PHE A 183 -12.39 -9.96 5.28
N HIS A 184 -12.51 -10.81 6.29
CA HIS A 184 -12.06 -12.19 6.18
C HIS A 184 -13.09 -12.91 5.32
N SER A 185 -12.82 -13.04 4.02
CA SER A 185 -13.64 -13.89 3.15
C SER A 185 -13.47 -15.34 3.61
N LYS A 186 -14.42 -15.82 4.43
CA LYS A 186 -14.59 -17.24 4.71
C LYS A 186 -15.33 -17.87 3.54
N MET A 187 -14.65 -18.07 2.41
CA MET A 187 -14.96 -19.17 1.50
C MET A 187 -13.76 -19.43 0.58
N GLU A 188 -13.22 -20.63 0.76
CA GLU A 188 -12.20 -21.35 -0.01
C GLU A 188 -10.87 -20.64 -0.34
N SER A 189 -9.86 -20.96 0.47
CA SER A 189 -8.43 -20.58 0.37
C SER A 189 -8.08 -19.11 0.64
N SER A 190 -8.27 -18.72 1.91
CA SER A 190 -7.40 -17.80 2.69
C SER A 190 -6.83 -16.54 2.01
N ILE A 191 -7.65 -15.79 1.26
CA ILE A 191 -7.32 -14.42 0.84
C ILE A 191 -7.95 -13.44 1.82
N SER A 192 -7.14 -12.63 2.51
CA SER A 192 -7.63 -11.48 3.28
C SER A 192 -7.82 -10.28 2.35
N GLU A 193 -9.03 -9.72 2.36
CA GLU A 193 -9.41 -8.55 1.57
C GLU A 193 -9.70 -7.39 2.52
N CYS A 194 -9.14 -6.20 2.27
CA CYS A 194 -9.46 -5.01 3.05
C CYS A 194 -10.05 -3.93 2.15
N ARG A 195 -11.26 -3.47 2.49
CA ARG A 195 -11.99 -2.42 1.81
C ARG A 195 -12.12 -1.20 2.72
N TRP A 196 -11.91 -0.02 2.14
CA TRP A 196 -12.07 1.25 2.84
C TRP A 196 -13.51 1.73 2.68
N ASP A 197 -14.33 1.55 3.72
CA ASP A 197 -15.68 2.09 3.75
C ASP A 197 -15.64 3.56 4.20
N GLU A 198 -16.23 4.41 3.36
CA GLU A 198 -16.61 5.83 3.54
C GLU A 198 -15.60 6.81 4.18
N CYS A 199 -15.25 7.86 3.42
CA CYS A 199 -14.79 9.10 4.02
C CYS A 199 -15.93 9.68 4.88
N LEU A 200 -15.91 9.48 6.20
CA LEU A 200 -16.82 10.18 7.10
C LEU A 200 -16.53 11.69 7.08
N LEU A 201 -17.20 12.40 6.18
CA LEU A 201 -17.63 13.77 6.44
C LEU A 201 -19.03 13.67 7.03
N GLU A 202 -19.25 14.37 8.16
CA GLU A 202 -20.47 14.41 9.00
C GLU A 202 -20.57 13.22 9.97
N PHE A 203 -20.62 13.37 11.30
CA PHE A 203 -21.30 14.36 12.12
C PHE A 203 -20.49 14.69 13.39
N TYR A 204 -20.18 15.96 13.58
CA TYR A 204 -20.55 16.68 14.81
C TYR A 204 -20.76 18.13 14.38
N LEU A 205 -22.04 18.53 14.37
CA LEU A 205 -22.44 19.92 14.52
C LEU A 205 -21.80 20.51 15.78
#